data_AF-A0A1R4HKS3-F1
#
_entry.id   AF-A0A1R4HKS3-F1
#
_cell.length_a   1.000
_cell.length_b   1.000
_cell.length_c   1.000
_cell.angle_alpha   90.00
_cell.angle_beta   90.00
_cell.angle_gamma   90.00
#
_symmetry.space_group_name_H-M   'P 1'
#
loop_
_entity.id
_entity.type
_entity.pdbx_description
1 polymer ?
#
loop_
_entity_poly.entity_id
_entity_poly.type
_entity_poly.pdbx_seq_one_letter_code
_entity_poly.pdbx_strand_id
1 'polypeptide(L)'
;MSASRFRARTAGLLSVVLLCAGGLAAANVLQPPRIIAVESRPAALTETDEARVTVRLSQPVTEVTPADIRTEPEVPVTVSTDGTAVALNLGTRLDYASTLRLTLGVTSAATGVRGELDTWLSAPDARVTTLVRGAPEQDRFVSDDLVRGGRPTEFRPGVSIHDYAMLPDRFVVVQDGATPESEHQALGTYAIADGTFQPVIRDTDGTLAQLRADPAALTFGVVATGLVVEGKLLDHALLVFDGRGTTGASEVVRDEGGTAISVSDWRFAPGQGALVIRDAAGQGWRAHPLLGEPATRIPSDDPLQLLLPAPDGAVTVSGGAEVLPSADRSQVIRRTADGERVWFSPPGTGSRVGAVCAAPGGRVVAVEVTSAEGELDGRPGRPGMTHTTTQFRDARSGMLIRSLIGFAPHWC
;
A
#
# COMPACT_ATOMS: atom_id res chain seq x y z
N MET A 1 22.04 -25.24 -70.32
CA MET A 1 20.59 -25.07 -70.10
C MET A 1 20.12 -23.84 -70.86
N SER A 2 19.10 -23.93 -71.73
CA SER A 2 18.62 -22.77 -72.47
C SER A 2 17.97 -21.76 -71.51
N ALA A 3 18.16 -20.46 -71.77
CA ALA A 3 17.61 -19.38 -70.96
C ALA A 3 16.08 -19.47 -70.77
N SER A 4 15.36 -20.09 -71.72
CA SER A 4 13.92 -20.34 -71.63
C SER A 4 13.53 -21.37 -70.56
N ARG A 5 14.31 -22.44 -70.39
CA ARG A 5 14.04 -23.48 -69.38
C ARG A 5 14.36 -22.99 -67.96
N PHE A 6 15.33 -22.08 -67.82
CA PHE A 6 15.63 -21.43 -66.55
C PHE A 6 14.49 -20.47 -66.15
N ARG A 7 14.06 -19.57 -67.05
CA ARG A 7 12.95 -18.64 -66.78
C ARG A 7 11.64 -19.34 -66.41
N ALA A 8 11.30 -20.43 -67.10
CA ALA A 8 10.08 -21.19 -66.79
C ALA A 8 10.12 -21.84 -65.39
N ARG A 9 11.29 -22.37 -64.98
CA ARG A 9 11.46 -22.96 -63.65
C ARG A 9 11.45 -21.90 -62.54
N THR A 10 12.09 -20.76 -62.77
CA THR A 10 12.08 -19.65 -61.80
C THR A 10 10.69 -19.05 -61.62
N ALA A 11 9.94 -18.88 -62.72
CA ALA A 11 8.54 -18.42 -62.65
C ALA A 11 7.67 -19.42 -61.88
N GLY A 12 7.79 -20.71 -62.15
CA GLY A 12 7.06 -21.75 -61.41
C GLY A 12 7.38 -21.75 -59.91
N LEU A 13 8.65 -21.62 -59.53
CA LEU A 13 9.07 -21.53 -58.13
C LEU A 13 8.51 -20.29 -57.44
N LEU A 14 8.60 -19.11 -58.08
CA LEU A 14 8.06 -17.85 -57.55
C LEU A 14 6.54 -17.94 -57.35
N SER A 15 5.81 -18.54 -58.29
CA SER A 15 4.36 -18.76 -58.16
C SER A 15 4.02 -19.66 -56.98
N VAL A 16 4.77 -20.75 -56.76
CA VAL A 16 4.57 -21.63 -55.60
C VAL A 16 4.87 -20.89 -54.30
N VAL A 17 5.96 -20.13 -54.23
CA VAL A 17 6.30 -19.33 -53.04
C VAL A 17 5.22 -18.28 -52.74
N LEU A 18 4.72 -17.58 -53.77
CA LEU A 18 3.61 -16.61 -53.61
C LEU A 18 2.32 -17.29 -53.14
N LEU A 19 1.99 -18.47 -53.67
CA LEU A 19 0.83 -19.26 -53.23
C LEU A 19 0.99 -19.75 -51.78
N CYS A 20 2.16 -20.25 -51.40
CA CYS A 20 2.44 -20.68 -50.04
C CYS A 20 2.45 -19.48 -49.08
N ALA A 21 3.06 -18.36 -49.46
CA ALA A 21 3.08 -17.14 -48.65
C ALA A 21 1.67 -16.55 -48.48
N GLY A 22 0.88 -16.50 -49.56
CA GLY A 22 -0.52 -16.08 -49.52
C GLY A 22 -1.40 -17.02 -48.71
N GLY A 23 -1.19 -18.33 -48.84
CA GLY A 23 -1.90 -19.36 -48.07
C GLY A 23 -1.57 -19.31 -46.58
N LEU A 24 -0.29 -19.14 -46.20
CA LEU A 24 0.11 -18.96 -44.80
C LEU A 24 -0.40 -17.63 -44.24
N ALA A 25 -0.35 -16.54 -45.01
CA ALA A 25 -0.89 -15.26 -44.59
C ALA A 25 -2.41 -15.35 -44.35
N ALA A 26 -3.16 -15.98 -45.25
CA ALA A 26 -4.59 -16.22 -45.09
C ALA A 26 -4.92 -17.15 -43.91
N ALA A 27 -4.13 -18.21 -43.73
CA ALA A 27 -4.30 -19.14 -42.61
C ALA A 27 -4.03 -18.48 -41.25
N ASN A 28 -3.10 -17.52 -41.20
CA ASN A 28 -2.82 -16.75 -39.99
C ASN A 28 -3.96 -15.77 -39.66
N VAL A 29 -4.57 -15.17 -40.69
CA VAL A 29 -5.71 -14.25 -40.59
C VAL A 29 -6.99 -14.97 -40.11
N LEU A 30 -7.17 -16.25 -40.44
CA LEU A 30 -8.30 -17.07 -40.00
C LEU A 30 -8.19 -17.57 -38.55
N GLN A 31 -7.10 -17.30 -37.84
CA GLN A 31 -6.98 -17.71 -36.44
C GLN A 31 -7.84 -16.81 -35.53
N PRO A 32 -8.45 -17.36 -34.48
CA PRO A 32 -9.10 -16.54 -33.47
C PRO A 32 -8.07 -15.60 -32.82
N PRO A 33 -8.49 -14.42 -32.33
CA PRO A 33 -7.59 -13.55 -31.57
C PRO A 33 -6.96 -14.33 -30.41
N ARG A 34 -5.71 -14.00 -30.03
CA ARG A 34 -5.02 -14.62 -28.90
C ARG A 34 -4.47 -13.55 -27.97
N ILE A 35 -4.33 -13.87 -26.69
CA ILE A 35 -3.67 -12.99 -25.73
C ILE A 35 -2.17 -12.97 -26.02
N ILE A 36 -1.61 -11.78 -26.22
CA ILE A 36 -0.16 -11.53 -26.28
C ILE A 36 0.37 -11.19 -24.89
N ALA A 37 -0.32 -10.31 -24.17
CA ALA A 37 0.11 -9.83 -22.87
C ALA A 37 -1.09 -9.42 -22.01
N VAL A 38 -0.90 -9.50 -20.70
CA VAL A 38 -1.82 -8.96 -19.70
C VAL A 38 -1.00 -8.06 -18.79
N GLU A 39 -1.34 -6.78 -18.78
CA GLU A 39 -0.62 -5.73 -18.08
C GLU A 39 -1.50 -5.16 -16.97
N SER A 40 -0.96 -5.03 -15.76
CA SER A 40 -1.62 -4.40 -14.62
C SER A 40 -0.58 -3.86 -13.65
N ARG A 41 -1.01 -2.98 -12.73
CA ARG A 41 -0.18 -2.60 -11.57
C ARG A 41 -0.57 -3.49 -10.39
N PRO A 42 0.31 -4.40 -9.91
CA PRO A 42 -0.07 -5.37 -8.88
C PRO A 42 -0.64 -4.74 -7.60
N ALA A 43 -0.01 -3.68 -7.08
CA ALA A 43 -0.48 -3.00 -5.87
C ALA A 43 -1.89 -2.40 -6.03
N ALA A 44 -2.20 -1.87 -7.21
CA ALA A 44 -3.52 -1.30 -7.50
C ALA A 44 -4.64 -2.35 -7.38
N LEU A 45 -4.36 -3.63 -7.69
CA LEU A 45 -5.36 -4.70 -7.58
C LEU A 45 -5.89 -4.88 -6.15
N THR A 46 -5.09 -4.55 -5.13
CA THR A 46 -5.46 -4.70 -3.71
C THR A 46 -5.79 -3.38 -3.01
N GLU A 47 -5.41 -2.25 -3.60
CA GLU A 47 -5.49 -0.93 -2.97
C GLU A 47 -6.60 -0.04 -3.53
N THR A 48 -7.00 -0.20 -4.79
CA THR A 48 -8.03 0.62 -5.43
C THR A 48 -9.20 -0.19 -5.96
N ASP A 49 -10.40 0.38 -5.86
CA ASP A 49 -11.61 -0.17 -6.44
C ASP A 49 -11.74 0.11 -7.95
N GLU A 50 -10.74 0.74 -8.58
CA GLU A 50 -10.69 1.05 -10.02
C GLU A 50 -9.40 0.55 -10.69
N ALA A 51 -8.92 -0.62 -10.28
CA ALA A 51 -7.68 -1.17 -10.80
C ALA A 51 -7.78 -1.45 -12.32
N ARG A 52 -6.87 -0.84 -13.09
CA ARG A 52 -6.82 -1.01 -14.56
C ARG A 52 -6.00 -2.22 -14.96
N VAL A 53 -6.56 -3.03 -15.86
CA VAL A 53 -5.96 -4.20 -16.48
C VAL A 53 -6.06 -4.05 -18.00
N THR A 54 -4.95 -4.22 -18.72
CA THR A 54 -4.92 -4.15 -20.18
C THR A 54 -4.58 -5.52 -20.75
N VAL A 55 -5.50 -6.09 -21.53
CA VAL A 55 -5.28 -7.33 -22.28
C VAL A 55 -4.91 -6.96 -23.71
N ARG A 56 -3.70 -7.32 -24.15
CA ARG A 56 -3.23 -7.10 -25.51
C ARG A 56 -3.44 -8.35 -26.34
N LEU A 57 -3.97 -8.16 -27.54
CA LEU A 57 -4.40 -9.23 -28.44
C LEU A 57 -3.55 -9.29 -29.71
N SER A 58 -3.53 -10.45 -30.35
CA SER A 58 -2.78 -10.69 -31.59
C SER A 58 -3.31 -9.98 -32.83
N GLN A 59 -4.55 -9.50 -32.78
CA GLN A 59 -5.20 -8.81 -33.88
C GLN A 59 -6.30 -7.87 -33.38
N PRO A 60 -6.71 -6.87 -34.18
CA PRO A 60 -7.78 -5.98 -33.80
C PRO A 60 -9.10 -6.72 -33.61
N VAL A 61 -9.87 -6.31 -32.60
CA VAL A 61 -11.18 -6.90 -32.28
C VAL A 61 -12.30 -5.85 -32.41
N THR A 62 -13.52 -6.31 -32.60
CA THR A 62 -14.70 -5.47 -32.47
C THR A 62 -14.86 -5.00 -31.03
N GLU A 63 -15.69 -3.98 -30.80
CA GLU A 63 -16.00 -3.49 -29.46
C GLU A 63 -16.41 -4.64 -28.53
N VAL A 64 -15.68 -4.76 -27.41
CA VAL A 64 -15.98 -5.68 -26.32
C VAL A 64 -16.81 -4.94 -25.28
N THR A 65 -17.91 -5.53 -24.86
CA THR A 65 -18.83 -4.98 -23.85
C THR A 65 -18.73 -5.75 -22.52
N PRO A 66 -19.25 -5.23 -21.40
CA PRO A 66 -19.25 -5.96 -20.14
C PRO A 66 -19.92 -7.34 -20.21
N ALA A 67 -20.88 -7.55 -21.13
CA ALA A 67 -21.54 -8.84 -21.32
C ALA A 67 -20.63 -9.91 -21.94
N ASP A 68 -19.55 -9.49 -22.60
CA ASP A 68 -18.55 -10.37 -23.20
C ASP A 68 -17.47 -10.81 -22.20
N ILE A 69 -17.51 -10.29 -20.97
CA ILE A 69 -16.51 -10.56 -19.95
C ILE A 69 -17.15 -11.36 -18.81
N ARG A 70 -16.46 -12.41 -18.39
CA ARG A 70 -16.80 -13.17 -17.19
C ARG A 70 -15.62 -13.17 -16.24
N THR A 71 -15.92 -13.00 -14.96
CA THR A 71 -14.94 -12.97 -13.89
C THR A 71 -15.29 -14.02 -12.83
N GLU A 72 -14.28 -14.70 -12.31
CA GLU A 72 -14.45 -15.67 -11.22
C GLU A 72 -13.36 -15.42 -10.15
N PRO A 73 -13.72 -14.98 -8.93
CA PRO A 73 -15.07 -14.63 -8.47
C PRO A 73 -15.69 -13.46 -9.26
N GLU A 74 -17.02 -13.35 -9.21
CA GLU A 74 -17.75 -12.29 -9.92
C GLU A 74 -17.40 -10.92 -9.31
N VAL A 75 -16.83 -10.06 -10.16
CA VAL A 75 -16.49 -8.68 -9.85
C VAL A 75 -17.07 -7.75 -10.93
N PRO A 76 -17.60 -6.58 -10.56
CA PRO A 76 -18.01 -5.58 -11.54
C PRO A 76 -16.81 -5.16 -12.41
N VAL A 77 -17.02 -5.00 -13.71
CA VAL A 77 -16.00 -4.52 -14.65
C VAL A 77 -16.58 -3.50 -15.60
N THR A 78 -15.79 -2.48 -15.91
CA THR A 78 -16.00 -1.63 -17.09
C THR A 78 -14.95 -1.96 -18.12
N VAL A 79 -15.30 -1.83 -19.40
CA VAL A 79 -14.41 -2.19 -20.51
C VAL A 79 -14.37 -1.10 -21.55
N SER A 80 -13.20 -0.90 -22.14
CA SER A 80 -13.02 -0.17 -23.38
C SER A 80 -12.10 -0.94 -24.31
N THR A 81 -12.34 -0.79 -25.61
CA THR A 81 -11.59 -1.49 -26.67
C THR A 81 -10.92 -0.47 -27.58
N ASP A 82 -9.62 -0.65 -27.84
CA ASP A 82 -8.84 0.16 -28.77
C ASP A 82 -7.99 -0.75 -29.66
N GLY A 83 -8.53 -1.09 -30.83
CA GLY A 83 -7.90 -1.97 -31.81
C GLY A 83 -7.53 -3.33 -31.22
N THR A 84 -6.26 -3.49 -30.84
CA THR A 84 -5.69 -4.73 -30.28
C THR A 84 -5.69 -4.77 -28.76
N ALA A 85 -6.10 -3.71 -28.08
CA ALA A 85 -6.10 -3.61 -26.63
C ALA A 85 -7.52 -3.60 -26.07
N VAL A 86 -7.76 -4.42 -25.06
CA VAL A 86 -8.97 -4.40 -24.24
C VAL A 86 -8.57 -3.94 -22.85
N ALA A 87 -8.99 -2.74 -22.46
CA ALA A 87 -8.76 -2.19 -21.13
C ALA A 87 -9.98 -2.44 -20.24
N LEU A 88 -9.73 -3.03 -19.09
CA LEU A 88 -10.70 -3.36 -18.06
C LEU A 88 -10.40 -2.49 -16.84
N ASN A 89 -11.42 -1.88 -16.23
CA ASN A 89 -11.30 -1.39 -14.86
C ASN A 89 -12.15 -2.29 -13.98
N LEU A 90 -11.52 -2.93 -13.00
CA LEU A 90 -12.23 -3.66 -11.95
C LEU A 90 -12.99 -2.63 -11.12
N GLY A 91 -14.22 -2.93 -10.70
CA GLY A 91 -15.04 -2.08 -9.83
C GLY A 91 -14.92 -2.43 -8.35
N THR A 92 -13.95 -3.28 -8.00
CA THR A 92 -13.64 -3.65 -6.62
C THR A 92 -12.20 -4.11 -6.52
N ARG A 93 -11.57 -3.80 -5.38
CA ARG A 93 -10.26 -4.33 -5.02
C ARG A 93 -10.31 -5.83 -4.69
N LEU A 94 -9.30 -6.57 -5.10
CA LEU A 94 -9.14 -8.00 -4.85
C LEU A 94 -8.61 -8.27 -3.44
N ASP A 95 -8.87 -9.47 -2.93
CA ASP A 95 -8.28 -9.94 -1.68
C ASP A 95 -6.78 -10.22 -1.86
N TYR A 96 -5.99 -10.01 -0.81
CA TYR A 96 -4.56 -10.33 -0.82
C TYR A 96 -4.32 -11.80 -1.17
N ALA A 97 -3.29 -12.04 -1.99
CA ALA A 97 -2.92 -13.36 -2.51
C ALA A 97 -4.02 -14.13 -3.27
N SER A 98 -5.13 -13.47 -3.63
CA SER A 98 -6.22 -14.07 -4.41
C SER A 98 -5.88 -14.17 -5.91
N THR A 99 -6.61 -15.02 -6.61
CA THR A 99 -6.57 -15.12 -8.08
C THR A 99 -7.95 -14.80 -8.66
N LEU A 100 -7.99 -13.97 -9.70
CA LEU A 100 -9.18 -13.69 -10.48
C LEU A 100 -9.03 -14.33 -11.87
N ARG A 101 -9.93 -15.24 -12.24
CA ARG A 101 -10.04 -15.71 -13.62
C ARG A 101 -10.82 -14.70 -14.44
N LEU A 102 -10.28 -14.35 -15.60
CA LEU A 102 -10.92 -13.50 -16.60
C LEU A 102 -11.14 -14.31 -17.88
N THR A 103 -12.38 -14.37 -18.33
CA THR A 103 -12.76 -14.95 -19.61
C THR A 103 -13.34 -13.87 -20.50
N LEU A 104 -12.77 -13.69 -21.70
CA LEU A 104 -13.16 -12.66 -22.67
C LEU A 104 -13.67 -13.31 -23.95
N GLY A 105 -14.93 -13.02 -24.29
CA GLY A 105 -15.47 -13.24 -25.63
C GLY A 105 -14.98 -12.15 -26.57
N VAL A 106 -14.30 -12.53 -27.66
CA VAL A 106 -13.77 -11.58 -28.63
C VAL A 106 -14.10 -11.99 -30.06
N THR A 107 -14.30 -11.00 -30.92
CA THR A 107 -14.51 -11.21 -32.36
C THR A 107 -13.48 -10.41 -33.13
N SER A 108 -12.76 -11.06 -34.06
CA SER A 108 -11.81 -10.38 -34.94
C SER A 108 -12.51 -9.31 -35.78
N ALA A 109 -12.01 -8.08 -35.76
CA ALA A 109 -12.54 -7.01 -36.60
C ALA A 109 -12.26 -7.24 -38.11
N ALA A 110 -11.21 -8.01 -38.43
CA ALA A 110 -10.81 -8.27 -39.81
C ALA A 110 -11.53 -9.47 -40.44
N THR A 111 -11.82 -10.52 -39.65
CA THR A 111 -12.35 -11.79 -40.18
C THR A 111 -13.69 -12.22 -39.62
N GLY A 112 -14.18 -11.59 -38.55
CA GLY A 112 -15.40 -12.02 -37.86
C GLY A 112 -15.28 -13.34 -37.11
N VAL A 113 -14.08 -13.94 -37.05
CA VAL A 113 -13.84 -15.17 -36.28
C VAL A 113 -13.97 -14.86 -34.79
N ARG A 114 -14.79 -15.66 -34.09
CA ARG A 114 -14.98 -15.58 -32.65
C ARG A 114 -13.96 -16.42 -31.91
N GLY A 115 -13.56 -15.95 -30.74
CA GLY A 115 -12.71 -16.67 -29.79
C GLY A 115 -13.14 -16.38 -28.37
N GLU A 116 -12.83 -17.31 -27.47
CA GLU A 116 -12.95 -17.16 -26.03
C GLU A 116 -11.53 -17.23 -25.45
N LEU A 117 -11.17 -16.23 -24.65
CA LEU A 117 -9.82 -16.07 -24.12
C LEU A 117 -9.83 -16.13 -22.61
N ASP A 118 -9.11 -17.08 -22.05
CA ASP A 118 -8.91 -17.21 -20.61
C ASP A 118 -7.58 -16.61 -20.18
N THR A 119 -7.59 -15.89 -19.06
CA THR A 119 -6.39 -15.47 -18.35
C THR A 119 -6.63 -15.37 -16.84
N TRP A 120 -5.56 -15.24 -16.08
CA TRP A 120 -5.61 -15.10 -14.63
C TRP A 120 -4.86 -13.86 -14.19
N LEU A 121 -5.46 -13.12 -13.26
CA LEU A 121 -4.78 -12.08 -12.51
C LEU A 121 -4.48 -12.60 -11.11
N SER A 122 -3.26 -12.40 -10.66
CA SER A 122 -2.85 -12.73 -9.29
C SER A 122 -2.66 -11.45 -8.50
N ALA A 123 -3.49 -11.24 -7.49
CA ALA A 123 -3.28 -10.18 -6.53
C ALA A 123 -2.00 -10.47 -5.71
N PRO A 124 -1.17 -9.46 -5.44
CA PRO A 124 -0.01 -9.65 -4.57
C PRO A 124 -0.47 -10.03 -3.14
N ASP A 125 0.40 -10.72 -2.42
CA ASP A 125 0.26 -10.79 -0.97
C ASP A 125 0.82 -9.50 -0.36
N ALA A 126 0.34 -9.13 0.83
CA ALA A 126 0.93 -8.04 1.58
C ALA A 126 2.03 -8.60 2.48
N ARG A 127 3.24 -8.06 2.38
CA ARG A 127 4.25 -8.30 3.41
C ARG A 127 3.98 -7.36 4.57
N VAL A 128 3.74 -7.93 5.74
CA VAL A 128 3.52 -7.18 6.98
C VAL A 128 4.80 -7.18 7.79
N THR A 129 5.02 -6.12 8.55
CA THR A 129 6.15 -6.02 9.48
C THR A 129 5.63 -5.36 10.74
N THR A 130 5.93 -5.94 11.90
CA THR A 130 5.65 -5.40 13.24
C THR A 130 6.95 -5.11 13.98
N LEU A 131 6.92 -4.16 14.91
CA LEU A 131 8.01 -3.91 15.85
C LEU A 131 7.76 -4.71 17.12
N VAL A 132 8.73 -5.52 17.53
CA VAL A 132 8.71 -6.21 18.83
C VAL A 132 9.63 -5.46 19.78
N ARG A 133 9.04 -4.89 20.84
CA ARG A 133 9.79 -4.30 21.93
C ARG A 133 10.41 -5.37 22.80
N GLY A 134 11.69 -5.23 23.08
CA GLY A 134 12.39 -6.00 24.10
C GLY A 134 12.91 -5.12 25.22
N ALA A 135 13.78 -5.70 26.05
CA ALA A 135 14.71 -4.91 26.86
C ALA A 135 15.56 -3.99 25.94
N PRO A 136 16.25 -2.97 26.47
CA PRO A 136 17.10 -2.10 25.67
C PRO A 136 17.98 -2.91 24.70
N GLU A 137 18.09 -2.43 23.46
CA GLU A 137 18.84 -3.05 22.35
C GLU A 137 18.30 -4.40 21.83
N GLN A 138 17.21 -4.93 22.40
CA GLN A 138 16.60 -6.20 21.96
C GLN A 138 15.38 -6.02 21.05
N ASP A 139 15.11 -4.78 20.66
CA ASP A 139 14.07 -4.47 19.68
C ASP A 139 14.38 -5.19 18.36
N ARG A 140 13.33 -5.66 17.70
CA ARG A 140 13.45 -6.33 16.40
C ARG A 140 12.20 -6.11 15.56
N PHE A 141 12.39 -6.09 14.25
CA PHE A 141 11.31 -6.11 13.30
C PHE A 141 11.02 -7.55 12.91
N VAL A 142 9.75 -7.94 12.93
CA VAL A 142 9.29 -9.26 12.49
C VAL A 142 8.42 -9.07 11.28
N SER A 143 8.85 -9.62 10.14
CA SER A 143 8.11 -9.52 8.87
C SER A 143 7.67 -10.88 8.36
N ASP A 144 6.50 -10.92 7.75
CA ASP A 144 5.93 -12.13 7.15
C ASP A 144 4.92 -11.79 6.05
N ASP A 145 4.55 -12.78 5.24
CA ASP A 145 3.46 -12.65 4.28
C ASP A 145 2.11 -12.75 5.00
N LEU A 146 1.16 -11.89 4.64
CA LEU A 146 -0.11 -11.75 5.33
C LEU A 146 -0.99 -12.99 5.18
N VAL A 147 -1.18 -13.46 3.94
CA VAL A 147 -2.13 -14.54 3.64
C VAL A 147 -1.43 -15.87 3.45
N ARG A 148 -0.44 -15.93 2.57
CA ARG A 148 0.31 -17.17 2.29
C ARG A 148 1.13 -17.61 3.50
N GLY A 149 1.59 -16.63 4.29
CA GLY A 149 2.52 -16.83 5.39
C GLY A 149 3.84 -17.40 4.92
N GLY A 150 4.73 -17.59 5.89
CA GLY A 150 6.00 -18.26 5.65
C GLY A 150 6.75 -18.44 6.96
N ARG A 151 8.07 -18.54 6.83
CA ARG A 151 8.96 -18.39 7.98
C ARG A 151 9.17 -16.89 8.19
N PRO A 152 8.76 -16.31 9.34
CA PRO A 152 8.99 -14.90 9.59
C PRO A 152 10.47 -14.55 9.49
N THR A 153 10.77 -13.42 8.88
CA THR A 153 12.11 -12.84 8.86
C THR A 153 12.25 -11.86 10.00
N GLU A 154 13.39 -11.89 10.68
CA GLU A 154 13.69 -10.95 11.76
C GLU A 154 14.85 -10.03 11.37
N PHE A 155 14.71 -8.73 11.62
CA PHE A 155 15.78 -7.76 11.55
C PHE A 155 16.03 -7.17 12.94
N ARG A 156 17.27 -7.26 13.44
CA ARG A 156 17.67 -6.78 14.77
C ARG A 156 18.62 -5.59 14.61
N PRO A 157 18.15 -4.35 14.83
CA PRO A 157 18.98 -3.16 14.71
C PRO A 157 20.01 -3.03 15.86
N GLY A 158 19.79 -3.69 17.00
CA GLY A 158 20.69 -3.64 18.15
C GLY A 158 20.63 -2.33 18.94
N VAL A 159 19.53 -1.59 18.82
CA VAL A 159 19.24 -0.32 19.50
C VAL A 159 17.74 -0.26 19.83
N SER A 160 17.32 0.65 20.71
CA SER A 160 15.88 0.87 20.98
C SER A 160 15.25 1.72 19.87
N ILE A 161 14.09 1.32 19.35
CA ILE A 161 13.45 1.95 18.19
C ILE A 161 12.17 2.69 18.57
N HIS A 162 12.16 3.97 18.93
CA HIS A 162 10.93 4.68 19.35
C HIS A 162 9.76 4.59 18.36
N ASP A 163 10.02 4.71 17.05
CA ASP A 163 8.99 4.60 16.01
C ASP A 163 9.63 4.12 14.70
N TYR A 164 8.82 3.60 13.77
CA TYR A 164 9.33 3.19 12.46
C TYR A 164 8.30 3.34 11.34
N ALA A 165 8.83 3.48 10.13
CA ALA A 165 8.10 3.35 8.89
C ALA A 165 8.92 2.56 7.87
N MET A 166 8.33 2.19 6.74
CA MET A 166 9.01 1.39 5.72
C MET A 166 9.00 2.06 4.35
N LEU A 167 10.17 2.07 3.71
CA LEU A 167 10.34 2.23 2.27
C LEU A 167 10.66 0.85 1.66
N PRO A 168 10.62 0.68 0.32
CA PRO A 168 10.77 -0.63 -0.31
C PRO A 168 12.07 -1.38 0.04
N ASP A 169 13.17 -0.66 0.28
CA ASP A 169 14.52 -1.19 0.47
C ASP A 169 15.14 -0.87 1.84
N ARG A 170 14.44 -0.14 2.72
CA ARG A 170 14.95 0.30 4.03
C ARG A 170 13.84 0.52 5.06
N PHE A 171 14.21 0.35 6.33
CA PHE A 171 13.44 0.87 7.46
C PHE A 171 13.81 2.34 7.66
N VAL A 172 12.81 3.17 7.94
CA VAL A 172 13.01 4.52 8.51
C VAL A 172 12.69 4.39 9.99
N VAL A 173 13.56 4.90 10.86
CA VAL A 173 13.43 4.68 12.30
C VAL A 173 13.68 5.96 13.09
N VAL A 174 12.90 6.16 14.13
CA VAL A 174 13.30 6.96 15.29
C VAL A 174 13.88 6.00 16.30
N GLN A 175 15.09 6.28 16.80
CA GLN A 175 15.83 5.43 17.72
C GLN A 175 16.51 6.26 18.80
N ASP A 176 17.06 5.59 19.82
CA ASP A 176 18.01 6.24 20.74
C ASP A 176 19.16 6.87 19.92
N GLY A 177 19.71 7.97 20.41
CA GLY A 177 20.81 8.69 19.77
C GLY A 177 22.06 7.83 19.55
N ALA A 178 23.09 8.45 18.94
CA ALA A 178 24.26 7.71 18.43
C ALA A 178 25.08 6.97 19.50
N THR A 179 24.85 7.23 20.79
CA THR A 179 25.49 6.51 21.90
C THR A 179 24.44 5.81 22.76
N PRO A 180 24.71 4.60 23.29
CA PRO A 180 23.79 3.89 24.19
C PRO A 180 23.40 4.65 25.46
N GLU A 181 24.14 5.71 25.79
CA GLU A 181 23.95 6.57 26.96
C GLU A 181 23.21 7.88 26.62
N SER A 182 22.91 8.17 25.35
CA SER A 182 22.23 9.42 24.99
C SER A 182 20.74 9.33 25.33
N GLU A 183 20.25 10.30 26.10
CA GLU A 183 18.81 10.54 26.29
C GLU A 183 18.14 11.17 25.07
N HIS A 184 18.92 11.44 24.02
CA HIS A 184 18.50 12.07 22.78
C HIS A 184 17.93 11.04 21.80
N GLN A 185 17.20 11.55 20.80
CA GLN A 185 16.69 10.73 19.70
C GLN A 185 17.46 10.97 18.40
N ALA A 186 17.52 9.95 17.56
CA ALA A 186 18.01 10.04 16.19
C ALA A 186 16.95 9.57 15.20
N LEU A 187 16.92 10.20 14.02
CA LEU A 187 16.17 9.74 12.86
C LEU A 187 17.16 9.20 11.84
N GLY A 188 16.92 8.00 11.34
CA GLY A 188 17.78 7.43 10.32
C GLY A 188 17.11 6.31 9.54
N THR A 189 17.90 5.64 8.73
CA THR A 189 17.44 4.53 7.91
C THR A 189 18.34 3.33 8.03
N TYR A 190 17.76 2.13 8.06
CA TYR A 190 18.48 0.86 7.98
C TYR A 190 18.19 0.21 6.63
N ALA A 191 19.23 -0.03 5.83
CA ALA A 191 19.08 -0.80 4.60
C ALA A 191 18.66 -2.24 4.90
N ILE A 192 17.64 -2.76 4.20
CA ILE A 192 17.15 -4.13 4.41
C ILE A 192 18.20 -5.16 3.94
N ALA A 193 19.01 -4.80 2.94
CA ALA A 193 19.97 -5.71 2.32
C ALA A 193 21.11 -6.14 3.25
N ASP A 194 21.66 -5.21 4.04
CA ASP A 194 22.87 -5.42 4.83
C ASP A 194 22.79 -4.86 6.27
N GLY A 195 21.69 -4.17 6.62
CA GLY A 195 21.52 -3.57 7.94
C GLY A 195 22.34 -2.31 8.17
N THR A 196 22.91 -1.69 7.13
CA THR A 196 23.67 -0.45 7.27
C THR A 196 22.77 0.68 7.75
N PHE A 197 23.17 1.36 8.84
CA PHE A 197 22.49 2.55 9.35
C PHE A 197 23.01 3.82 8.70
N GLN A 198 22.11 4.67 8.23
CA GLN A 198 22.41 6.00 7.71
C GLN A 198 21.59 7.05 8.48
N PRO A 199 22.22 7.97 9.23
CA PRO A 199 21.51 9.00 9.97
C PRO A 199 20.97 10.10 9.03
N VAL A 200 19.76 10.55 9.32
CA VAL A 200 19.10 11.73 8.72
C VAL A 200 19.16 12.89 9.70
N ILE A 201 18.70 12.68 10.94
CA ILE A 201 18.93 13.56 12.09
C ILE A 201 19.81 12.77 13.06
N ARG A 202 21.06 13.20 13.23
CA ARG A 202 22.06 12.45 14.02
C ARG A 202 21.72 12.40 15.51
N ASP A 203 21.23 13.52 16.03
CA ASP A 203 20.92 13.66 17.44
C ASP A 203 19.99 14.87 17.63
N THR A 204 19.05 14.78 18.57
CA THR A 204 18.15 15.88 18.93
C THR A 204 17.68 15.77 20.38
N ASP A 205 17.66 16.91 21.08
CA ASP A 205 17.05 17.06 22.41
C ASP A 205 15.51 17.11 22.35
N GLY A 206 14.96 17.38 21.16
CA GLY A 206 13.53 17.32 20.89
C GLY A 206 12.99 15.89 20.73
N THR A 207 11.67 15.75 20.73
CA THR A 207 10.98 14.48 20.48
C THR A 207 10.54 14.38 19.02
N LEU A 208 10.77 13.20 18.44
CA LEU A 208 10.33 12.78 17.12
C LEU A 208 9.26 11.68 17.29
N ALA A 209 8.10 11.87 16.66
CA ALA A 209 6.96 10.98 16.79
C ALA A 209 6.13 10.92 15.50
N GLN A 210 5.17 9.99 15.44
CA GLN A 210 4.25 9.81 14.31
C GLN A 210 5.01 9.64 12.98
N LEU A 211 6.06 8.81 12.98
CA LEU A 211 6.83 8.52 11.78
C LEU A 211 5.99 7.70 10.81
N ARG A 212 5.84 8.18 9.56
CA ARG A 212 5.10 7.47 8.50
C ARG A 212 5.81 7.62 7.16
N ALA A 213 5.56 6.69 6.24
CA ALA A 213 6.13 6.70 4.90
C ALA A 213 5.08 6.42 3.81
N ASP A 214 5.29 6.97 2.63
CA ASP A 214 4.65 6.56 1.38
C ASP A 214 5.70 5.80 0.54
N PRO A 215 5.67 4.46 0.53
CA PRO A 215 6.64 3.68 -0.22
C PRO A 215 6.49 3.81 -1.73
N ALA A 216 5.32 4.22 -2.24
CA ALA A 216 5.10 4.43 -3.68
C ALA A 216 5.66 5.78 -4.14
N ALA A 217 5.47 6.83 -3.34
CA ALA A 217 6.06 8.15 -3.60
C ALA A 217 7.55 8.24 -3.18
N LEU A 218 8.05 7.26 -2.43
CA LEU A 218 9.37 7.23 -1.81
C LEU A 218 9.59 8.46 -0.90
N THR A 219 8.63 8.75 -0.03
CA THR A 219 8.68 9.87 0.90
C THR A 219 8.40 9.39 2.32
N PHE A 220 8.89 10.12 3.31
CA PHE A 220 8.55 9.88 4.71
C PHE A 220 8.46 11.19 5.47
N GLY A 221 7.75 11.18 6.59
CA GLY A 221 7.58 12.35 7.44
C GLY A 221 7.56 11.97 8.91
N VAL A 222 7.86 12.95 9.76
CA VAL A 222 7.90 12.80 11.21
C VAL A 222 7.43 14.10 11.86
N VAL A 223 6.67 13.99 12.95
CA VAL A 223 6.28 15.14 13.77
C VAL A 223 7.40 15.40 14.76
N ALA A 224 7.91 16.64 14.76
CA ALA A 224 9.00 17.09 15.61
C ALA A 224 8.51 18.16 16.61
N THR A 225 8.92 17.99 17.87
CA THR A 225 8.68 18.95 18.96
C THR A 225 10.00 19.25 19.66
N GLY A 226 10.31 20.53 19.89
CA GLY A 226 11.55 20.95 20.54
C GLY A 226 12.78 20.97 19.63
N LEU A 227 12.63 20.68 18.33
CA LEU A 227 13.71 20.78 17.35
C LEU A 227 13.83 22.21 16.80
N VAL A 228 15.05 22.72 16.64
CA VAL A 228 15.28 24.04 16.01
C VAL A 228 15.57 23.86 14.52
N VAL A 229 14.69 24.40 13.67
CA VAL A 229 14.84 24.41 12.21
C VAL A 229 14.71 25.84 11.73
N GLU A 230 15.67 26.31 10.91
CA GLU A 230 15.71 27.69 10.40
C GLU A 230 15.64 28.76 11.52
N GLY A 231 16.24 28.46 12.68
CA GLY A 231 16.22 29.36 13.85
C GLY A 231 14.88 29.44 14.59
N LYS A 232 13.90 28.59 14.25
CA LYS A 232 12.60 28.50 14.93
C LYS A 232 12.50 27.18 15.68
N LEU A 233 12.07 27.24 16.93
CA LEU A 233 11.72 26.05 17.70
C LEU A 233 10.40 25.48 17.18
N LEU A 234 10.41 24.22 16.78
CA LEU A 234 9.23 23.52 16.29
C LEU A 234 8.38 23.02 17.46
N ASP A 235 7.06 23.13 17.31
CA ASP A 235 6.08 22.62 18.25
C ASP A 235 5.06 21.76 17.48
N HIS A 236 5.19 20.44 17.61
CA HIS A 236 4.39 19.45 16.88
C HIS A 236 4.34 19.70 15.36
N ALA A 237 5.46 20.15 14.77
CA ALA A 237 5.51 20.46 13.35
C ALA A 237 5.87 19.22 12.52
N LEU A 238 5.21 19.04 11.38
CA LEU A 238 5.50 17.94 10.46
C LEU A 238 6.68 18.29 9.54
N LEU A 239 7.72 17.46 9.60
CA LEU A 239 8.87 17.45 8.69
C LEU A 239 8.67 16.36 7.64
N VAL A 240 8.92 16.68 6.37
CA VAL A 240 8.84 15.72 5.26
C VAL A 240 10.13 15.66 4.49
N PHE A 241 10.54 14.44 4.13
CA PHE A 241 11.79 14.13 3.48
C PHE A 241 11.53 13.42 2.15
N ASP A 242 12.31 13.76 1.12
CA ASP A 242 12.44 12.93 -0.07
C ASP A 242 13.27 11.69 0.27
N GLY A 243 12.62 10.53 0.31
CA GLY A 243 13.24 9.26 0.62
C GLY A 243 14.12 8.72 -0.50
N ARG A 244 14.23 9.38 -1.67
CA ARG A 244 15.21 9.02 -2.71
C ARG A 244 16.64 9.40 -2.34
N GLY A 245 16.80 10.43 -1.50
CA GLY A 245 18.10 10.90 -1.03
C GLY A 245 18.53 10.23 0.28
N THR A 246 19.83 10.20 0.55
CA THR A 246 20.41 9.67 1.81
C THR A 246 20.65 10.76 2.86
N THR A 247 20.57 12.04 2.48
CA THR A 247 20.81 13.21 3.35
C THR A 247 19.94 14.41 2.91
N GLY A 248 18.67 14.17 2.60
CA GLY A 248 17.77 15.23 2.13
C GLY A 248 17.47 16.27 3.22
N ALA A 249 17.42 17.55 2.83
CA ALA A 249 16.84 18.58 3.68
C ALA A 249 15.35 18.27 3.89
N SER A 250 14.85 18.49 5.10
CA SER A 250 13.42 18.38 5.40
C SER A 250 12.67 19.62 4.93
N GLU A 251 11.47 19.42 4.42
CA GLU A 251 10.48 20.49 4.26
C GLU A 251 9.57 20.54 5.49
N VAL A 252 9.40 21.74 6.07
CA VAL A 252 8.45 21.96 7.16
C VAL A 252 7.08 22.24 6.55
N VAL A 253 6.04 21.50 6.95
CA VAL A 253 4.69 21.78 6.47
C VAL A 253 4.15 23.05 7.10
N ARG A 254 3.82 24.02 6.25
CA ARG A 254 3.39 25.37 6.65
C ARG A 254 2.04 25.72 6.03
N ASP A 255 1.29 26.61 6.68
CA ASP A 255 0.11 27.24 6.10
C ASP A 255 0.49 28.33 5.08
N GLU A 256 -0.52 28.94 4.44
CA GLU A 256 -0.34 30.05 3.49
C GLU A 256 0.39 31.26 4.09
N GLY A 257 0.36 31.43 5.43
CA GLY A 257 1.09 32.47 6.14
C GLY A 257 2.54 32.13 6.44
N GLY A 258 3.02 30.95 6.05
CA GLY A 258 4.37 30.46 6.35
C GLY A 258 4.56 29.98 7.79
N THR A 259 3.48 29.83 8.55
CA THR A 259 3.51 29.32 9.92
C THR A 259 3.47 27.80 9.89
N ALA A 260 4.32 27.14 10.69
CA ALA A 260 4.30 25.68 10.79
C ALA A 260 2.96 25.23 11.40
N ILE A 261 2.34 24.20 10.80
CA ILE A 261 1.10 23.64 11.32
C ILE A 261 1.42 22.76 12.53
N SER A 262 0.72 22.97 13.65
CA SER A 262 0.80 22.12 14.83
C SER A 262 -0.08 20.89 14.63
N VAL A 263 0.54 19.74 14.40
CA VAL A 263 -0.10 18.50 13.94
C VAL A 263 -0.58 17.64 15.11
N SER A 264 -1.83 17.21 15.06
CA SER A 264 -2.36 16.17 15.96
C SER A 264 -2.31 14.78 15.34
N ASP A 265 -2.63 14.66 14.04
CA ASP A 265 -2.50 13.42 13.25
C ASP A 265 -2.32 13.74 11.77
N TRP A 266 -1.71 12.85 10.99
CA TRP A 266 -1.45 13.08 9.57
C TRP A 266 -1.21 11.80 8.78
N ARG A 267 -1.64 11.69 7.53
CA ARG A 267 -1.41 10.53 6.67
C ARG A 267 -0.99 10.97 5.27
N PHE A 268 -0.25 10.12 4.58
CA PHE A 268 -0.08 10.25 3.13
C PHE A 268 -1.38 9.88 2.42
N ALA A 269 -1.77 10.65 1.41
CA ALA A 269 -2.70 10.19 0.40
C ALA A 269 -1.97 9.16 -0.49
N PRO A 270 -2.49 7.93 -0.63
CA PRO A 270 -1.76 6.83 -1.27
C PRO A 270 -1.22 7.18 -2.67
N GLY A 271 0.10 7.03 -2.87
CA GLY A 271 0.75 7.08 -4.18
C GLY A 271 0.88 8.47 -4.81
N GLN A 272 0.56 9.53 -4.06
CA GLN A 272 0.61 10.91 -4.56
C GLN A 272 1.68 11.76 -3.90
N GLY A 273 2.27 11.31 -2.78
CA GLY A 273 3.11 12.17 -1.95
C GLY A 273 2.36 13.34 -1.29
N ALA A 274 1.04 13.41 -1.45
CA ALA A 274 0.18 14.37 -0.78
C ALA A 274 -0.01 13.98 0.69
N LEU A 275 -0.29 14.97 1.53
CA LEU A 275 -0.58 14.78 2.93
C LEU A 275 -2.00 15.21 3.23
N VAL A 276 -2.65 14.49 4.14
CA VAL A 276 -3.82 14.95 4.87
C VAL A 276 -3.41 15.09 6.32
N ILE A 277 -3.70 16.25 6.91
CA ILE A 277 -3.25 16.61 8.25
C ILE A 277 -4.47 17.07 9.04
N ARG A 278 -4.56 16.64 10.30
CA ARG A 278 -5.43 17.25 11.30
C ARG A 278 -4.53 18.03 12.25
N ASP A 279 -4.83 19.30 12.42
CA ASP A 279 -4.09 20.11 13.38
C ASP A 279 -4.61 19.91 14.82
N ALA A 280 -3.96 20.57 15.79
CA ALA A 280 -4.33 20.51 17.20
C ALA A 280 -5.76 21.05 17.49
N ALA A 281 -6.32 21.89 16.61
CA ALA A 281 -7.67 22.41 16.73
C ALA A 281 -8.72 21.50 16.05
N GLY A 282 -8.29 20.41 15.40
CA GLY A 282 -9.16 19.49 14.66
C GLY A 282 -9.45 19.92 13.22
N GLN A 283 -8.84 20.99 12.73
CA GLN A 283 -9.00 21.44 11.35
C GLN A 283 -8.20 20.54 10.40
N GLY A 284 -8.84 20.15 9.30
CA GLY A 284 -8.21 19.37 8.24
C GLY A 284 -7.42 20.24 7.27
N TRP A 285 -6.28 19.73 6.82
CA TRP A 285 -5.41 20.36 5.82
C TRP A 285 -4.95 19.35 4.77
N ARG A 286 -4.68 19.84 3.56
CA ARG A 286 -4.01 19.11 2.48
C ARG A 286 -2.70 19.81 2.13
N ALA A 287 -1.62 19.07 1.97
CA ALA A 287 -0.32 19.63 1.60
C ALA A 287 0.45 18.75 0.61
N HIS A 288 1.34 19.38 -0.16
CA HIS A 288 2.33 18.72 -1.02
C HIS A 288 3.70 19.38 -0.80
N PRO A 289 4.34 19.18 0.36
CA PRO A 289 5.47 20.00 0.78
C PRO A 289 6.67 19.91 -0.17
N LEU A 290 6.90 18.75 -0.80
CA LEU A 290 8.00 18.58 -1.76
C LEU A 290 7.79 19.30 -3.10
N LEU A 291 6.58 19.83 -3.35
CA LEU A 291 6.30 20.73 -4.47
C LEU A 291 6.47 22.21 -4.09
N GLY A 292 6.80 22.50 -2.82
CA GLY A 292 6.93 23.87 -2.29
C GLY A 292 5.59 24.59 -2.11
N GLU A 293 4.47 23.86 -2.14
CA GLU A 293 3.13 24.44 -1.99
C GLU A 293 2.76 24.53 -0.50
N PRO A 294 2.18 25.67 -0.05
CA PRO A 294 1.64 25.77 1.29
C PRO A 294 0.44 24.83 1.47
N ALA A 295 0.21 24.41 2.71
CA ALA A 295 -0.95 23.61 3.05
C ALA A 295 -2.25 24.43 2.91
N THR A 296 -3.27 23.79 2.35
CA THR A 296 -4.60 24.36 2.16
C THR A 296 -5.59 23.70 3.09
N ARG A 297 -6.57 24.45 3.61
CA ARG A 297 -7.61 23.89 4.48
C ARG A 297 -8.56 23.03 3.66
N ILE A 298 -8.99 21.91 4.24
CA ILE A 298 -10.06 21.09 3.68
C ILE A 298 -11.30 21.14 4.58
N PRO A 299 -12.52 21.12 4.00
CA PRO A 299 -13.77 21.01 4.76
C PRO A 299 -13.82 19.78 5.67
N SER A 300 -14.62 19.83 6.73
CA SER A 300 -14.83 18.70 7.66
C SER A 300 -15.45 17.46 7.02
N ASP A 301 -16.24 17.65 5.97
CA ASP A 301 -16.93 16.63 5.19
C ASP A 301 -16.12 16.17 3.95
N ASP A 302 -14.90 16.68 3.78
CA ASP A 302 -14.03 16.24 2.69
C ASP A 302 -13.68 14.75 2.86
N PRO A 303 -13.88 13.90 1.83
CA PRO A 303 -13.56 12.46 1.89
C PRO A 303 -12.10 12.17 2.30
N LEU A 304 -11.18 13.10 2.06
CA LEU A 304 -9.78 12.97 2.49
C LEU A 304 -9.64 12.89 4.02
N GLN A 305 -10.57 13.47 4.78
CA GLN A 305 -10.59 13.37 6.24
C GLN A 305 -10.70 11.92 6.73
N LEU A 306 -11.33 11.04 5.94
CA LEU A 306 -11.51 9.62 6.26
C LEU A 306 -10.20 8.82 6.22
N LEU A 307 -9.12 9.39 5.69
CA LEU A 307 -7.79 8.78 5.75
C LEU A 307 -7.21 8.83 7.16
N LEU A 308 -7.63 9.80 7.97
CA LEU A 308 -7.18 9.95 9.35
C LEU A 308 -8.11 9.16 10.27
N PRO A 309 -7.57 8.42 11.26
CA PRO A 309 -8.36 7.91 12.36
C PRO A 309 -9.24 8.99 12.97
N ALA A 310 -10.46 8.63 13.34
CA ALA A 310 -11.32 9.50 14.12
C ALA A 310 -10.72 9.70 15.53
N PRO A 311 -11.09 10.78 16.25
CA PRO A 311 -10.54 11.04 17.59
C PRO A 311 -10.79 9.93 18.63
N ASP A 312 -11.84 9.13 18.44
CA ASP A 312 -12.14 7.93 19.24
C ASP A 312 -11.32 6.69 18.83
N GLY A 313 -10.42 6.84 17.86
CA GLY A 313 -9.59 5.77 17.31
C GLY A 313 -10.29 4.94 16.24
N ALA A 314 -11.47 5.35 15.76
CA ALA A 314 -12.15 4.64 14.69
C ALA A 314 -11.40 4.77 13.37
N VAL A 315 -11.33 3.68 12.62
CA VAL A 315 -10.76 3.63 11.28
C VAL A 315 -11.81 3.17 10.27
N THR A 316 -11.89 3.88 9.15
CA THR A 316 -12.78 3.53 8.04
C THR A 316 -12.24 2.33 7.28
N VAL A 317 -13.08 1.32 7.06
CA VAL A 317 -12.74 0.12 6.29
C VAL A 317 -13.53 0.06 4.98
N SER A 318 -13.16 -0.88 4.10
CA SER A 318 -13.86 -1.08 2.83
C SER A 318 -15.36 -1.31 3.06
N GLY A 319 -16.19 -0.65 2.25
CA GLY A 319 -17.65 -0.63 2.40
C GLY A 319 -18.18 0.42 3.38
N GLY A 320 -17.34 1.35 3.86
CA GLY A 320 -17.77 2.52 4.64
C GLY A 320 -18.14 2.25 6.10
N ALA A 321 -17.83 1.05 6.61
CA ALA A 321 -17.95 0.77 8.03
C ALA A 321 -16.76 1.35 8.80
N GLU A 322 -16.95 1.57 10.09
CA GLU A 322 -15.87 1.96 11.00
C GLU A 322 -15.56 0.80 11.94
N VAL A 323 -14.28 0.65 12.29
CA VAL A 323 -13.80 -0.30 13.28
C VAL A 323 -13.03 0.46 14.34
N LEU A 324 -13.35 0.25 15.61
CA LEU A 324 -12.80 1.02 16.73
C LEU A 324 -12.66 0.17 18.00
N PRO A 325 -11.69 0.45 18.88
CA PRO A 325 -11.66 -0.16 20.21
C PRO A 325 -12.89 0.29 21.02
N SER A 326 -13.40 -0.58 21.89
CA SER A 326 -14.40 -0.19 22.90
C SER A 326 -13.78 0.80 23.90
N ALA A 327 -14.62 1.57 24.59
CA ALA A 327 -14.16 2.57 25.56
C ALA A 327 -13.30 1.97 26.70
N ASP A 328 -13.61 0.74 27.12
CA ASP A 328 -12.84 -0.02 28.12
C ASP A 328 -11.67 -0.82 27.54
N ARG A 329 -11.50 -0.76 26.20
CA ARG A 329 -10.51 -1.49 25.41
C ARG A 329 -10.57 -3.01 25.58
N SER A 330 -11.69 -3.57 26.00
CA SER A 330 -11.87 -5.03 26.11
C SER A 330 -12.31 -5.67 24.80
N GLN A 331 -12.80 -4.87 23.84
CA GLN A 331 -13.37 -5.34 22.58
C GLN A 331 -13.02 -4.40 21.43
N VAL A 332 -13.26 -4.89 20.20
CA VAL A 332 -13.32 -4.06 19.01
C VAL A 332 -14.76 -4.06 18.52
N ILE A 333 -15.28 -2.87 18.29
CA ILE A 333 -16.62 -2.60 17.79
C ILE A 333 -16.53 -2.35 16.29
N ARG A 334 -17.55 -2.80 15.55
CA ARG A 334 -17.78 -2.40 14.17
C ARG A 334 -19.08 -1.60 14.10
N ARG A 335 -18.98 -0.37 13.58
CA ARG A 335 -20.09 0.56 13.40
C ARG A 335 -20.47 0.61 11.92
N THR A 336 -21.75 0.47 11.63
CA THR A 336 -22.35 0.68 10.30
C THR A 336 -23.55 1.60 10.40
N ALA A 337 -24.16 1.93 9.27
CA ALA A 337 -25.45 2.64 9.23
C ALA A 337 -26.56 1.88 9.99
N ASP A 338 -26.47 0.55 10.08
CA ASP A 338 -27.46 -0.29 10.77
C ASP A 338 -27.23 -0.39 12.29
N GLY A 339 -26.12 0.16 12.79
CA GLY A 339 -25.77 0.19 14.22
C GLY A 339 -24.38 -0.34 14.55
N GLU A 340 -24.13 -0.51 15.84
CA GLU A 340 -22.87 -1.02 16.38
C GLU A 340 -23.00 -2.47 16.83
N ARG A 341 -21.93 -3.24 16.62
CA ARG A 341 -21.83 -4.60 17.15
C ARG A 341 -20.40 -4.93 17.55
N VAL A 342 -20.26 -5.84 18.52
CA VAL A 342 -18.96 -6.44 18.83
C VAL A 342 -18.47 -7.20 17.59
N TRP A 343 -17.28 -6.85 17.15
CA TRP A 343 -16.63 -7.43 15.98
C TRP A 343 -15.52 -8.40 16.39
N PHE A 344 -14.80 -8.08 17.45
CA PHE A 344 -13.76 -8.94 18.01
C PHE A 344 -13.64 -8.75 19.53
N SER A 345 -13.32 -9.83 20.22
CA SER A 345 -12.92 -9.80 21.64
C SER A 345 -11.64 -10.62 21.78
N PRO A 346 -10.58 -10.07 22.41
CA PRO A 346 -9.38 -10.84 22.73
C PRO A 346 -9.72 -12.12 23.50
N PRO A 347 -9.06 -13.26 23.19
CA PRO A 347 -9.39 -14.54 23.80
C PRO A 347 -8.90 -14.68 25.26
N GLY A 348 -7.92 -13.88 25.69
CA GLY A 348 -7.34 -13.96 27.03
C GLY A 348 -8.09 -13.11 28.06
N THR A 349 -8.35 -13.67 29.24
CA THR A 349 -8.88 -12.90 30.37
C THR A 349 -7.90 -11.78 30.74
N GLY A 350 -8.39 -10.54 30.81
CA GLY A 350 -7.55 -9.37 31.10
C GLY A 350 -6.72 -8.85 29.93
N SER A 351 -6.81 -9.49 28.75
CA SER A 351 -6.23 -8.93 27.52
C SER A 351 -6.95 -7.65 27.11
N ARG A 352 -6.21 -6.74 26.48
CA ARG A 352 -6.68 -5.41 26.08
C ARG A 352 -6.40 -5.17 24.61
N VAL A 353 -7.26 -4.38 23.98
CA VAL A 353 -7.11 -3.86 22.64
C VAL A 353 -6.25 -2.59 22.68
N GLY A 354 -5.11 -2.63 21.98
CA GLY A 354 -4.22 -1.49 21.80
C GLY A 354 -4.73 -0.56 20.69
N ALA A 355 -3.92 -0.38 19.65
CA ALA A 355 -4.32 0.32 18.44
C ALA A 355 -5.13 -0.58 17.48
N VAL A 356 -5.95 0.07 16.66
CA VAL A 356 -6.67 -0.52 15.53
C VAL A 356 -6.30 0.29 14.29
N CYS A 357 -5.89 -0.38 13.21
CA CYS A 357 -5.58 0.29 11.95
C CYS A 357 -6.12 -0.49 10.77
N ALA A 358 -6.66 0.21 9.78
CA ALA A 358 -6.96 -0.36 8.47
C ALA A 358 -5.68 -0.45 7.63
N ALA A 359 -5.48 -1.56 6.92
CA ALA A 359 -4.52 -1.63 5.83
C ALA A 359 -4.92 -0.62 4.72
N PRO A 360 -4.02 -0.17 3.83
CA PRO A 360 -4.34 0.81 2.78
C PRO A 360 -5.55 0.43 1.93
N GLY A 361 -5.71 -0.86 1.63
CA GLY A 361 -6.87 -1.38 0.92
C GLY A 361 -8.13 -1.55 1.77
N GLY A 362 -8.14 -1.21 3.06
CA GLY A 362 -9.32 -1.24 3.94
C GLY A 362 -9.99 -2.61 4.14
N ARG A 363 -9.49 -3.70 3.54
CA ARG A 363 -10.05 -5.07 3.67
C ARG A 363 -9.47 -5.85 4.83
N VAL A 364 -8.36 -5.38 5.38
CA VAL A 364 -7.70 -5.98 6.53
C VAL A 364 -7.56 -4.93 7.61
N VAL A 365 -7.84 -5.33 8.84
CA VAL A 365 -7.63 -4.51 10.03
C VAL A 365 -6.60 -5.19 10.90
N ALA A 366 -5.58 -4.43 11.29
CA ALA A 366 -4.63 -4.82 12.32
C ALA A 366 -5.21 -4.42 13.69
N VAL A 367 -5.26 -5.38 14.61
CA VAL A 367 -5.67 -5.17 15.99
C VAL A 367 -4.53 -5.57 16.89
N GLU A 368 -3.99 -4.61 17.64
CA GLU A 368 -3.02 -4.90 18.67
C GLU A 368 -3.74 -5.49 19.89
N VAL A 369 -3.23 -6.62 20.35
CA VAL A 369 -3.73 -7.32 21.53
C VAL A 369 -2.59 -7.43 22.53
N THR A 370 -2.75 -6.79 23.67
CA THR A 370 -1.82 -6.85 24.79
C THR A 370 -2.35 -7.85 25.81
N SER A 371 -1.49 -8.75 26.29
CA SER A 371 -1.88 -9.70 27.34
C SER A 371 -2.06 -9.01 28.69
N ALA A 372 -2.57 -9.72 29.69
CA ALA A 372 -2.75 -9.15 31.04
C ALA A 372 -1.42 -8.79 31.71
N GLU A 373 -0.33 -9.46 31.31
CA GLU A 373 1.04 -9.26 31.77
C GLU A 373 1.79 -8.16 30.98
N GLY A 374 1.14 -7.55 29.98
CA GLY A 374 1.76 -6.48 29.21
C GLY A 374 2.01 -5.24 30.04
N GLU A 375 3.22 -4.70 29.95
CA GLU A 375 3.67 -3.51 30.66
C GLU A 375 4.02 -2.41 29.66
N LEU A 376 3.81 -1.15 30.06
CA LEU A 376 4.21 0.01 29.26
C LEU A 376 5.73 0.06 29.13
N ASP A 377 6.23 0.27 27.91
CA ASP A 377 7.68 0.30 27.65
C ASP A 377 8.37 1.63 28.01
N GLY A 378 7.58 2.66 28.36
CA GLY A 378 8.07 3.96 28.82
C GLY A 378 8.71 4.82 27.74
N ARG A 379 8.65 4.43 26.46
CA ARG A 379 9.31 5.19 25.38
C ARG A 379 8.49 6.42 24.95
N PRO A 380 9.14 7.60 24.78
CA PRO A 380 8.46 8.80 24.31
C PRO A 380 8.02 8.68 22.85
N GLY A 381 7.09 9.56 22.44
CA GLY A 381 6.60 9.65 21.07
C GLY A 381 5.55 8.59 20.70
N ARG A 382 5.89 7.30 20.81
CA ARG A 382 4.97 6.18 20.55
C ARG A 382 5.11 5.09 21.64
N PRO A 383 4.44 5.28 22.79
CA PRO A 383 4.47 4.29 23.87
C PRO A 383 3.95 2.93 23.39
N GLY A 384 4.71 1.89 23.65
CA GLY A 384 4.36 0.50 23.35
C GLY A 384 4.03 -0.29 24.61
N MET A 385 3.52 -1.51 24.42
CA MET A 385 3.33 -2.48 25.50
C MET A 385 4.13 -3.75 25.23
N THR A 386 4.78 -4.30 26.26
CA THR A 386 5.33 -5.66 26.21
C THR A 386 4.21 -6.67 26.03
N HIS A 387 4.55 -7.90 25.60
CA HIS A 387 3.57 -8.97 25.36
C HIS A 387 2.43 -8.59 24.40
N THR A 388 2.70 -7.68 23.45
CA THR A 388 1.76 -7.31 22.39
C THR A 388 1.88 -8.24 21.19
N THR A 389 0.73 -8.62 20.64
CA THR A 389 0.59 -9.35 19.40
C THR A 389 -0.35 -8.58 18.49
N THR A 390 0.03 -8.39 17.23
CA THR A 390 -0.84 -7.82 16.20
C THR A 390 -1.60 -8.95 15.51
N GLN A 391 -2.92 -8.86 15.55
CA GLN A 391 -3.82 -9.76 14.84
C GLN A 391 -4.36 -9.06 13.60
N PHE A 392 -4.09 -9.63 12.43
CA PHE A 392 -4.62 -9.17 11.16
C PHE A 392 -5.91 -9.92 10.87
N ARG A 393 -7.00 -9.17 10.70
CA ARG A 393 -8.36 -9.70 10.57
C ARG A 393 -9.03 -9.17 9.32
N ASP A 394 -9.86 -10.00 8.69
CA ASP A 394 -10.71 -9.59 7.58
C ASP A 394 -11.73 -8.54 8.07
N ALA A 395 -11.72 -7.35 7.49
CA ALA A 395 -12.48 -6.18 7.96
C ALA A 395 -14.01 -6.40 7.96
N ARG A 396 -14.50 -7.33 7.12
CA ARG A 396 -15.93 -7.61 6.98
C ARG A 396 -16.43 -8.60 8.03
N SER A 397 -15.74 -9.73 8.14
CA SER A 397 -16.13 -10.89 8.95
C SER A 397 -15.53 -10.87 10.36
N GLY A 398 -14.39 -10.20 10.54
CA GLY A 398 -13.59 -10.28 11.77
C GLY A 398 -12.76 -11.56 11.88
N MET A 399 -12.77 -12.43 10.86
CA MET A 399 -11.97 -13.65 10.87
C MET A 399 -10.47 -13.34 10.93
N LEU A 400 -9.75 -14.11 11.74
CA LEU A 400 -8.29 -14.01 11.84
C LEU A 400 -7.66 -14.51 10.54
N ILE A 401 -6.83 -13.67 9.93
CA ILE A 401 -6.00 -14.01 8.77
C ILE A 401 -4.62 -14.44 9.26
N ARG A 402 -3.99 -13.59 10.09
CA ARG A 402 -2.63 -13.80 10.58
C ARG A 402 -2.47 -13.20 11.97
N SER A 403 -1.51 -13.70 12.72
CA SER A 403 -1.07 -13.13 13.99
C SER A 403 0.45 -13.03 14.00
N LEU A 404 0.99 -11.88 14.37
CA LEU A 404 2.43 -11.67 14.54
C LEU A 404 2.70 -11.03 15.89
N ILE A 405 3.81 -11.43 16.52
CA ILE A 405 4.30 -10.77 17.72
C ILE A 405 4.70 -9.33 17.40
N GLY A 406 4.53 -8.43 18.37
CA GLY A 406 4.82 -7.00 18.22
C GLY A 406 3.58 -6.19 17.91
N PHE A 407 3.80 -4.91 17.68
CA PHE A 407 2.78 -3.88 17.51
C PHE A 407 3.12 -3.01 16.29
N ALA A 408 2.26 -2.03 16.01
CA ALA A 408 2.50 -0.97 15.04
C ALA A 408 2.90 -1.48 13.65
N PRO A 409 2.08 -2.29 12.94
CA PRO A 409 2.44 -2.71 11.61
C PRO A 409 2.77 -1.50 10.73
N HIS A 410 3.70 -1.62 9.79
CA HIS A 410 4.32 -0.47 9.09
C HIS A 410 3.38 0.53 8.36
N TRP A 411 2.09 0.21 8.20
CA TRP A 411 1.07 1.13 7.67
C TRP A 411 0.23 1.82 8.76
N CYS A 412 0.39 1.42 10.03
CA CYS A 412 -0.03 2.14 11.23
C CYS A 412 1.01 3.24 11.53
#